data_AF-F0F1T7-F1
#
_entry.id   AF-F0F1T7-F1
#
_cell.length_a   1.000
_cell.length_b   1.000
_cell.length_c   1.000
_cell.angle_alpha   90.00
_cell.angle_beta   90.00
_cell.angle_gamma   90.00
#
_symmetry.space_group_name_H-M   'P 1'
#
loop_
_entity.id
_entity.type
_entity.pdbx_description
1 polymer ?
#
loop_
_entity_poly.entity_id
_entity_poly.type
_entity_poly.pdbx_seq_one_letter_code
_entity_poly.pdbx_strand_id
1 'polypeptide(L)'
;MSKSLNLKIKTYEKTQGICIICRKMIEKQPAHWSLEHFLPRAIYKWLPNPELEERLESPANLFVVHKHCNLAKDSHLPNVAQIRNLPVPAHIKDELEALYWWTKPYFAQYTAIKQSTWDRQNRQCAFCSRNITLARATLRRRDNQFARSRDNAMCLCLPCSVRAGNPHYKRKMVAKRQLAITEPQP
;
A
#
# COMPACT_ATOMS: atom_id res chain seq x y z
N MET A 1 -23.31 -5.53 17.17
CA MET A 1 -21.87 -5.49 16.79
C MET A 1 -21.66 -4.47 15.67
N SER A 2 -20.55 -3.73 15.69
CA SER A 2 -20.27 -2.75 14.62
C SER A 2 -19.96 -3.45 13.29
N LYS A 3 -20.30 -2.82 12.15
CA LYS A 3 -20.00 -3.34 10.79
C LYS A 3 -18.52 -3.70 10.62
N SER A 4 -17.63 -2.92 11.26
CA SER A 4 -16.17 -3.13 11.25
C SER A 4 -15.74 -4.41 12.00
N LEU A 5 -16.36 -4.71 13.15
CA LEU A 5 -16.05 -5.92 13.91
C LEU A 5 -16.55 -7.18 13.21
N ASN A 6 -17.72 -7.12 12.57
CA ASN A 6 -18.26 -8.22 11.76
C ASN A 6 -17.34 -8.55 10.57
N LEU A 7 -16.86 -7.53 9.85
CA LEU A 7 -15.92 -7.73 8.74
C LEU A 7 -14.63 -8.40 9.24
N LYS A 8 -14.09 -7.92 10.36
CA LYS A 8 -12.91 -8.51 11.00
C LYS A 8 -13.10 -10.01 11.23
N ILE A 9 -14.16 -10.41 11.93
CA ILE A 9 -14.41 -11.81 12.28
C ILE A 9 -14.57 -12.67 11.02
N LYS A 10 -15.35 -12.21 10.04
CA LYS A 10 -15.50 -12.92 8.76
C LYS A 10 -14.18 -13.12 8.02
N THR A 11 -13.30 -12.11 8.02
CA THR A 11 -11.97 -12.26 7.40
C THR A 11 -11.09 -13.23 8.19
N TYR A 12 -11.17 -13.25 9.53
CA TYR A 12 -10.46 -14.22 10.35
C TYR A 12 -10.91 -15.65 10.04
N GLU A 13 -12.22 -15.88 9.96
CA GLU A 13 -12.80 -17.19 9.61
C GLU A 13 -12.39 -17.63 8.20
N LYS A 14 -12.53 -16.74 7.21
CA LYS A 14 -12.07 -16.98 5.83
C LYS A 14 -10.61 -17.45 5.81
N THR A 15 -9.73 -16.71 6.47
CA THR A 15 -8.28 -16.96 6.44
C THR A 15 -7.81 -18.00 7.45
N GLN A 16 -8.73 -18.60 8.20
CA GLN A 16 -8.46 -19.52 9.31
C GLN A 16 -7.47 -18.95 10.34
N GLY A 17 -7.48 -17.62 10.52
CA GLY A 17 -6.58 -16.93 11.44
C GLY A 17 -5.12 -16.88 10.99
N ILE A 18 -4.79 -17.18 9.74
CA ILE A 18 -3.38 -17.21 9.30
C ILE A 18 -2.93 -15.84 8.80
N CYS A 19 -1.84 -15.34 9.37
CA CYS A 19 -1.23 -14.09 8.93
C CYS A 19 -0.65 -14.22 7.52
N ILE A 20 -1.15 -13.41 6.58
CA ILE A 20 -0.67 -13.47 5.18
C ILE A 20 0.80 -13.03 4.99
N ILE A 21 1.38 -12.32 5.98
CA ILE A 21 2.77 -11.83 5.91
C ILE A 21 3.75 -12.87 6.48
N CYS A 22 3.55 -13.31 7.73
CA CYS A 22 4.48 -14.22 8.40
C CYS A 22 4.07 -15.70 8.35
N ARG A 23 2.88 -16.02 7.81
CA ARG A 23 2.34 -17.38 7.67
C ARG A 23 2.08 -18.12 9.00
N LYS A 24 2.14 -17.40 10.12
CA LYS A 24 1.85 -17.93 11.45
C LYS A 24 0.40 -17.67 11.83
N MET A 25 -0.14 -18.55 12.67
CA MET A 25 -1.46 -18.39 13.29
C MET A 25 -1.51 -17.10 14.12
N ILE A 26 -2.66 -16.43 14.08
CA ILE A 26 -3.01 -15.28 14.89
C ILE A 26 -4.00 -15.74 15.95
N GLU A 27 -3.90 -15.18 17.15
CA GLU A 27 -4.92 -15.35 18.19
C GLU A 27 -6.30 -14.86 17.73
N LYS A 28 -7.36 -15.54 18.20
CA LYS A 28 -8.73 -15.24 17.81
C LYS A 28 -9.19 -13.84 18.22
N GLN A 29 -8.59 -13.24 19.26
CA GLN A 29 -9.03 -11.94 19.79
C GLN A 29 -8.82 -10.79 18.78
N PRO A 30 -9.89 -10.16 18.25
CA PRO A 30 -9.78 -9.14 17.19
C PRO A 30 -9.00 -7.88 17.54
N ALA A 31 -8.79 -7.64 18.84
CA ALA A 31 -7.99 -6.53 19.33
C ALA A 31 -6.49 -6.69 19.02
N HIS A 32 -5.99 -7.92 18.81
CA HIS A 32 -4.56 -8.21 18.70
C HIS A 32 -4.02 -8.18 17.27
N TRP A 33 -4.89 -8.00 16.27
CA TRP A 33 -4.52 -8.03 14.85
C TRP A 33 -5.26 -6.98 14.02
N SER A 34 -4.81 -6.83 12.77
CA SER A 34 -5.36 -5.90 11.79
C SER A 34 -5.77 -6.60 10.51
N LEU A 35 -6.60 -5.93 9.71
CA LEU A 35 -6.88 -6.34 8.35
C LEU A 35 -5.89 -5.67 7.41
N GLU A 36 -5.46 -6.39 6.38
CA GLU A 36 -4.55 -5.88 5.37
C GLU A 36 -4.95 -6.38 3.99
N HIS A 37 -4.67 -5.54 2.98
CA HIS A 37 -4.90 -5.90 1.60
C HIS A 37 -3.65 -6.57 1.04
N PHE A 38 -3.81 -7.72 0.39
CA PHE A 38 -2.68 -8.42 -0.22
C PHE A 38 -2.13 -7.61 -1.40
N LEU A 39 -3.00 -7.30 -2.37
CA LEU A 39 -2.71 -6.37 -3.45
C LEU A 39 -2.85 -4.93 -2.95
N PRO A 40 -1.85 -4.05 -3.16
CA PRO A 40 -1.88 -2.70 -2.61
C PRO A 40 -3.00 -1.83 -3.21
N ARG A 41 -3.87 -1.32 -2.33
CA ARG A 41 -4.85 -0.26 -2.64
C ARG A 41 -4.23 1.03 -3.19
N ALA A 42 -2.92 1.20 -3.05
CA ALA A 42 -2.21 2.31 -3.65
C ALA A 42 -2.39 2.34 -5.18
N ILE A 43 -2.59 1.18 -5.84
CA ILE A 43 -2.73 1.10 -7.29
C ILE A 43 -3.93 1.93 -7.76
N TYR A 44 -5.16 1.63 -7.31
CA TYR A 44 -6.35 2.38 -7.74
C TYR A 44 -6.34 3.83 -7.23
N LYS A 45 -5.67 4.10 -6.11
CA LYS A 45 -5.51 5.47 -5.61
C LYS A 45 -4.72 6.35 -6.58
N TRP A 46 -3.72 5.79 -7.27
CA TRP A 46 -2.91 6.52 -8.25
C TRP A 46 -3.36 6.31 -9.70
N LEU A 47 -4.20 5.31 -9.95
CA LEU A 47 -4.82 4.98 -11.23
C LEU A 47 -6.34 4.90 -11.00
N PRO A 48 -7.04 6.05 -10.90
CA PRO A 48 -8.45 6.06 -10.54
C PRO A 48 -9.27 5.31 -11.60
N ASN A 49 -9.80 4.15 -11.20
CA ASN A 49 -10.69 3.30 -11.99
C ASN A 49 -11.68 2.66 -11.00
N PRO A 50 -13.00 2.92 -11.13
CA PRO A 50 -14.00 2.42 -10.19
C PRO A 50 -14.04 0.88 -10.08
N GLU A 51 -13.90 0.15 -11.19
CA GLU A 51 -13.89 -1.32 -11.18
C GLU A 51 -12.65 -1.86 -10.45
N LEU A 52 -11.49 -1.20 -10.66
CA LEU A 52 -10.26 -1.53 -9.97
C LEU A 52 -10.36 -1.24 -8.46
N GLU A 53 -11.02 -0.15 -8.07
CA GLU A 53 -11.29 0.17 -6.66
C GLU A 53 -12.19 -0.89 -6.02
N GLU A 54 -13.32 -1.22 -6.65
CA GLU A 54 -14.25 -2.24 -6.18
C GLU A 54 -13.55 -3.59 -5.96
N ARG A 55 -12.78 -4.05 -6.95
CA ARG A 55 -12.06 -5.32 -6.87
C ARG A 55 -10.95 -5.31 -5.81
N LEU A 56 -10.21 -4.20 -5.67
CA LEU A 56 -9.12 -4.11 -4.69
C LEU A 56 -9.60 -3.86 -3.25
N GLU A 57 -10.80 -3.31 -3.05
CA GLU A 57 -11.45 -3.21 -1.73
C GLU A 57 -12.30 -4.46 -1.41
N SER A 58 -12.42 -5.41 -2.35
CA SER A 58 -13.23 -6.61 -2.16
C SER A 58 -12.70 -7.53 -1.04
N PRO A 59 -13.57 -8.33 -0.41
CA PRO A 59 -13.15 -9.33 0.58
C PRO A 59 -12.13 -10.34 0.06
N ALA A 60 -12.04 -10.58 -1.26
CA ALA A 60 -11.05 -11.46 -1.87
C ALA A 60 -9.62 -10.97 -1.57
N ASN A 61 -9.40 -9.65 -1.54
CA ASN A 61 -8.11 -9.03 -1.30
C ASN A 61 -7.77 -8.84 0.20
N LEU A 62 -8.70 -9.14 1.11
CA LEU A 62 -8.59 -8.78 2.52
C LEU A 62 -8.18 -9.98 3.39
N PHE A 63 -7.16 -9.77 4.22
CA PHE A 63 -6.57 -10.82 5.06
C PHE A 63 -6.27 -10.33 6.47
N VAL A 64 -6.23 -11.26 7.43
CA VAL A 64 -5.76 -10.96 8.77
C VAL A 64 -4.23 -10.91 8.81
N VAL A 65 -3.69 -9.99 9.61
CA VAL A 65 -2.25 -9.89 9.86
C VAL A 65 -1.96 -9.50 11.30
N HIS A 66 -0.85 -9.99 11.84
CA HIS A 66 -0.30 -9.44 13.06
C HIS A 66 -0.01 -7.94 12.88
N LYS A 67 -0.30 -7.13 13.91
CA LYS A 67 -0.03 -5.69 13.86
C LYS A 67 1.44 -5.38 13.57
N HIS A 68 2.36 -6.11 14.20
CA HIS A 68 3.79 -5.92 13.99
C HIS A 68 4.22 -6.28 12.55
N CYS A 69 3.67 -7.35 11.97
CA CYS A 69 3.92 -7.69 10.57
C CYS A 69 3.45 -6.57 9.63
N ASN A 70 2.28 -5.99 9.91
CA ASN A 70 1.76 -4.92 9.07
C ASN A 70 2.61 -3.65 9.13
N LEU A 71 3.22 -3.36 10.27
CA LEU A 71 4.14 -2.23 10.44
C LEU A 71 5.49 -2.46 9.76
N ALA A 72 5.96 -3.71 9.73
CA ALA A 72 7.27 -4.07 9.20
C ALA A 72 7.28 -4.37 7.69
N LYS A 73 6.12 -4.53 7.05
CA LYS A 73 6.05 -4.95 5.64
C LYS A 73 6.65 -3.90 4.70
N ASP A 74 7.33 -4.41 3.67
CA ASP A 74 7.81 -3.57 2.57
C ASP A 74 6.66 -3.11 1.67
N SER A 75 6.93 -2.07 0.87
CA SER A 75 5.99 -1.54 -0.13
C SER A 75 6.12 -2.23 -1.50
N HIS A 76 6.65 -3.45 -1.54
CA HIS A 76 6.78 -4.23 -2.77
C HIS A 76 5.40 -4.69 -3.26
N LEU A 77 5.24 -4.73 -4.58
CA LEU A 77 4.10 -5.41 -5.18
C LEU A 77 4.26 -6.92 -4.95
N PRO A 78 3.19 -7.60 -4.52
CA PRO A 78 3.24 -9.04 -4.39
C PRO A 78 3.36 -9.72 -5.76
N ASN A 79 3.77 -10.98 -5.79
CA ASN A 79 3.82 -11.82 -6.98
C ASN A 79 2.98 -13.10 -6.80
N VAL A 80 2.72 -13.79 -7.91
CA VAL A 80 1.90 -15.01 -7.92
C VAL A 80 2.50 -16.15 -7.09
N ALA A 81 3.83 -16.26 -7.03
CA ALA A 81 4.48 -17.29 -6.22
C ALA A 81 4.21 -17.08 -4.72
N GLN A 82 4.08 -15.83 -4.26
CA GLN A 82 3.68 -15.54 -2.88
C GLN A 82 2.26 -16.03 -2.59
N ILE A 83 1.32 -15.88 -3.54
CA ILE A 83 -0.08 -16.36 -3.43
C ILE A 83 -0.10 -17.89 -3.29
N ARG A 84 0.57 -18.60 -4.20
CA ARG A 84 0.58 -20.07 -4.24
C ARG A 84 1.15 -20.68 -2.94
N ASN A 85 2.15 -20.01 -2.37
CA ASN A 85 2.80 -20.40 -1.12
C ASN A 85 2.06 -19.98 0.16
N LEU A 86 0.88 -19.34 0.06
CA LEU A 86 0.09 -19.02 1.25
C LEU A 86 -0.44 -20.32 1.88
N PRO A 87 -0.37 -20.47 3.21
CA PRO A 87 -0.93 -21.62 3.91
C PRO A 87 -2.46 -21.49 4.11
N VAL A 88 -3.20 -21.02 3.10
CA VAL A 88 -4.67 -20.83 3.17
C VAL A 88 -5.39 -21.87 2.29
N PRO A 89 -6.70 -22.12 2.50
CA PRO A 89 -7.51 -22.96 1.62
C PRO A 89 -7.34 -22.67 0.12
N ALA A 90 -7.39 -23.70 -0.72
CA ALA A 90 -7.14 -23.60 -2.16
C ALA A 90 -8.05 -22.57 -2.86
N HIS A 91 -9.35 -22.59 -2.58
CA HIS A 91 -10.31 -21.63 -3.16
C HIS A 91 -9.93 -20.16 -2.91
N ILE A 92 -9.31 -19.84 -1.77
CA ILE A 92 -8.85 -18.47 -1.46
C ILE A 92 -7.65 -18.10 -2.33
N LYS A 93 -6.76 -19.06 -2.60
CA LYS A 93 -5.64 -18.85 -3.52
C LYS A 93 -6.15 -18.62 -4.92
N ASP A 94 -7.14 -19.38 -5.37
CA ASP A 94 -7.72 -19.27 -6.70
C ASP A 94 -8.42 -17.90 -6.89
N GLU A 95 -9.22 -17.46 -5.92
CA GLU A 95 -9.83 -16.13 -5.90
C GLU A 95 -8.77 -15.01 -5.94
N LEU A 96 -7.72 -15.13 -5.13
CA LEU A 96 -6.66 -14.13 -5.04
C LEU A 96 -5.78 -14.12 -6.30
N GLU A 97 -5.51 -15.28 -6.90
CA GLU A 97 -4.77 -15.42 -8.14
C GLU A 97 -5.57 -14.84 -9.32
N ALA A 98 -6.87 -15.09 -9.40
CA ALA A 98 -7.76 -14.46 -10.39
C ALA A 98 -7.74 -12.93 -10.25
N LEU A 99 -7.87 -12.42 -9.02
CA LEU A 99 -7.77 -10.99 -8.74
C LEU A 99 -6.39 -10.43 -9.13
N TYR A 100 -5.30 -11.15 -8.83
CA TYR A 100 -3.95 -10.77 -9.20
C TYR A 100 -3.79 -10.63 -10.71
N TRP A 101 -4.22 -11.61 -11.50
CA TRP A 101 -4.09 -11.59 -12.95
C TRP A 101 -4.92 -10.47 -13.58
N TRP A 102 -6.13 -10.24 -13.07
CA TRP A 102 -6.95 -9.11 -13.48
C TRP A 102 -6.30 -7.76 -13.16
N THR A 103 -5.63 -7.64 -12.00
CA THR A 103 -4.98 -6.41 -11.56
C THR A 103 -3.61 -6.19 -12.21
N LYS A 104 -2.96 -7.25 -12.69
CA LYS A 104 -1.58 -7.23 -13.20
C LYS A 104 -1.31 -6.14 -14.26
N PRO A 105 -2.20 -5.86 -15.23
CA PRO A 105 -1.98 -4.78 -16.20
C PRO A 105 -1.77 -3.40 -15.55
N TYR A 106 -2.37 -3.13 -14.39
CA TYR A 106 -2.25 -1.86 -13.67
C TYR A 106 -0.92 -1.73 -12.89
N PHE A 107 -0.21 -2.84 -12.65
CA PHE A 107 1.05 -2.82 -11.90
C PHE A 107 2.14 -2.04 -12.63
N ALA A 108 2.24 -2.21 -13.95
CA ALA A 108 3.23 -1.52 -14.76
C ALA A 108 3.01 0.00 -14.72
N GLN A 109 1.75 0.44 -14.86
CA GLN A 109 1.39 1.86 -14.80
C GLN A 109 1.68 2.46 -13.41
N TYR A 110 1.30 1.76 -12.34
CA TYR A 110 1.56 2.21 -10.97
C TYR A 110 3.08 2.31 -10.70
N THR A 111 3.83 1.30 -11.14
CA THR A 111 5.29 1.27 -11.01
C THR A 111 5.94 2.39 -11.81
N ALA A 112 5.44 2.69 -13.02
CA ALA A 112 5.93 3.79 -13.85
C ALA A 112 5.73 5.17 -13.18
N ILE A 113 4.57 5.40 -12.54
CA ILE A 113 4.34 6.65 -11.77
C ILE A 113 5.34 6.76 -10.62
N LYS A 114 5.55 5.65 -9.89
CA LYS A 114 6.49 5.59 -8.77
C LYS A 114 7.93 5.84 -9.25
N GLN A 115 8.35 5.18 -10.32
CA GLN A 115 9.67 5.31 -10.93
C GLN A 115 9.92 6.76 -11.38
N SER A 116 9.04 7.31 -12.21
CA SER A 116 9.15 8.69 -12.70
C SER A 116 9.19 9.72 -11.57
N THR A 117 8.44 9.50 -10.50
CA THR A 117 8.46 10.39 -9.32
C THR A 117 9.77 10.26 -8.54
N TRP A 118 10.27 9.03 -8.39
CA TRP A 118 11.53 8.74 -7.70
C TRP A 118 12.75 9.31 -8.45
N ASP A 119 12.79 9.17 -9.77
CA ASP A 119 13.86 9.71 -10.62
C ASP A 119 13.87 11.25 -10.61
N ARG A 120 12.70 11.90 -10.72
CA ARG A 120 12.58 13.37 -10.61
C ARG A 120 13.04 13.93 -9.25
N GLN A 121 13.13 13.07 -8.23
CA GLN A 121 13.62 13.42 -6.91
C GLN A 121 15.08 13.02 -6.69
N ASN A 122 15.83 12.75 -7.75
CA ASN A 122 17.21 12.27 -7.68
C ASN A 122 17.37 11.06 -6.76
N ARG A 123 16.36 10.18 -6.73
CA ARG A 123 16.34 8.96 -5.92
C ARG A 123 16.40 9.21 -4.41
N GLN A 124 15.99 10.39 -3.97
CA GLN A 124 15.98 10.81 -2.57
C GLN A 124 14.58 10.94 -2.00
N CYS A 125 14.47 10.77 -0.69
CA CYS A 125 13.25 11.10 0.05
C CYS A 125 12.95 12.59 -0.09
N ALA A 126 11.75 12.92 -0.55
CA ALA A 126 11.33 14.31 -0.82
C ALA A 126 11.40 15.25 0.40
N PHE A 127 11.52 14.70 1.61
CA PHE A 127 11.49 15.47 2.85
C PHE A 127 12.79 15.44 3.63
N CYS A 128 13.43 14.27 3.76
CA CYS A 128 14.66 14.17 4.55
C CYS A 128 15.92 14.04 3.67
N SER A 129 15.79 14.14 2.34
CA SER A 129 16.85 14.06 1.33
C SER A 129 17.74 12.82 1.36
N ARG A 130 17.42 11.84 2.22
CA ARG A 130 18.13 10.57 2.28
C ARG A 130 17.94 9.81 0.97
N ASN A 131 19.01 9.24 0.44
CA ASN A 131 18.92 8.27 -0.65
C ASN A 131 17.99 7.12 -0.26
N ILE A 132 17.07 6.77 -1.16
CA ILE A 132 16.13 5.67 -1.00
C ILE A 132 16.15 4.83 -2.27
N THR A 133 16.10 3.51 -2.12
CA THR A 133 15.88 2.63 -3.27
C THR A 133 14.41 2.72 -3.69
N LEU A 134 14.11 2.47 -4.98
CA LEU A 134 12.72 2.43 -5.48
C LEU A 134 11.86 1.47 -4.65
N ALA A 135 12.41 0.31 -4.32
CA ALA A 135 11.85 -0.69 -3.41
C ALA A 135 11.31 -0.08 -2.11
N ARG A 136 12.11 0.79 -1.47
CA ARG A 136 11.84 1.40 -0.16
C ARG A 136 11.16 2.77 -0.25
N ALA A 137 10.92 3.27 -1.46
CA ALA A 137 10.17 4.48 -1.69
C ALA A 137 8.66 4.23 -1.54
N THR A 138 7.95 5.10 -0.84
CA THR A 138 6.48 5.09 -0.78
C THR A 138 5.92 6.29 -1.53
N LEU A 139 5.05 6.04 -2.50
CA LEU A 139 4.37 7.08 -3.28
C LEU A 139 3.26 7.73 -2.45
N ARG A 140 3.34 9.05 -2.27
CA ARG A 140 2.42 9.88 -1.49
C ARG A 140 2.09 11.15 -2.28
N ARG A 141 0.98 11.80 -1.92
CA ARG A 141 0.68 13.15 -2.40
C ARG A 141 1.71 14.14 -1.86
N ARG A 142 2.02 15.24 -2.55
CA ARG A 142 2.77 16.36 -1.97
C ARG A 142 1.88 17.10 -0.99
N ASP A 143 0.72 17.55 -1.47
CA ASP A 143 -0.35 18.13 -0.68
C ASP A 143 -1.57 17.20 -0.64
N ASN A 144 -2.16 17.03 0.54
CA ASN A 144 -3.36 16.23 0.71
C ASN A 144 -4.65 16.94 0.24
N GLN A 145 -4.62 18.25 0.00
CA GLN A 145 -5.74 19.02 -0.54
C GLN A 145 -5.96 18.73 -2.02
N PHE A 146 -4.89 18.45 -2.77
CA PHE A 146 -4.98 18.13 -4.19
C PHE A 146 -5.20 16.63 -4.45
N ALA A 147 -5.75 16.33 -5.63
CA ALA A 147 -5.93 14.97 -6.12
C ALA A 147 -4.57 14.25 -6.29
N ARG A 148 -4.60 12.92 -6.35
CA ARG A 148 -3.41 12.14 -6.72
C ARG A 148 -3.19 12.30 -8.22
N SER A 149 -2.09 12.95 -8.58
CA SER A 149 -1.63 13.15 -9.95
C SER A 149 -0.11 13.05 -9.99
N ARG A 150 0.48 12.91 -11.19
CA ARG A 150 1.94 12.89 -11.34
C ARG A 150 2.59 14.17 -10.80
N ASP A 151 1.92 15.31 -10.87
CA ASP A 151 2.45 16.60 -10.41
C ASP A 151 2.37 16.74 -8.89
N ASN A 152 1.31 16.22 -8.30
CA ASN A 152 1.15 16.15 -6.86
C ASN A 152 1.79 14.86 -6.26
N ALA A 153 2.65 14.16 -6.99
CA ALA A 153 3.30 12.94 -6.48
C ALA A 153 4.63 13.23 -5.81
N MET A 154 4.93 12.48 -4.74
CA MET A 154 6.26 12.39 -4.16
C MET A 154 6.58 11.01 -3.59
N CYS A 155 7.85 10.66 -3.57
CA CYS A 155 8.42 9.47 -2.94
C CYS A 155 9.04 9.83 -1.58
N LEU A 156 8.68 9.08 -0.55
CA LEU A 156 9.21 9.23 0.81
C LEU A 156 9.87 7.94 1.28
N CYS A 157 10.86 8.06 2.17
CA CYS A 157 11.30 6.93 2.99
C CYS A 157 10.19 6.54 3.99
N LEU A 158 10.17 5.29 4.44
CA LEU A 158 9.16 4.78 5.37
C LEU A 158 8.95 5.68 6.60
N PRO A 159 9.99 6.13 7.36
CA PRO A 159 9.80 7.03 8.49
C PRO A 159 9.11 8.36 8.16
N CYS A 160 9.39 8.92 6.98
CA CYS A 160 8.73 10.15 6.53
C CYS A 160 7.31 9.86 6.04
N SER A 161 7.09 8.72 5.38
CA SER A 161 5.76 8.31 4.94
C SER A 161 4.80 8.06 6.10
N VAL A 162 5.27 7.46 7.20
CA VAL A 162 4.44 7.24 8.39
C VAL A 162 4.06 8.60 8.99
N ARG A 163 5.04 9.49 9.17
CA ARG A 163 4.79 10.85 9.70
C ARG A 163 3.89 11.69 8.80
N ALA A 164 3.99 11.55 7.48
CA ALA A 164 3.12 12.20 6.51
C ALA A 164 1.64 11.76 6.59
N GLY A 165 1.33 10.70 7.34
CA GLY A 165 -0.04 10.35 7.69
C GLY A 165 -0.69 11.32 8.69
N ASN A 166 0.11 12.06 9.47
CA ASN A 166 -0.38 13.09 10.39
C ASN A 166 -0.59 14.43 9.65
N PRO A 167 -1.80 15.02 9.64
CA PRO A 167 -2.09 16.29 8.94
C PRO A 167 -1.22 17.47 9.38
N HIS A 168 -0.87 17.56 10.66
CA HIS A 168 0.01 18.63 11.16
C HIS A 168 1.42 18.50 10.59
N TYR A 169 1.99 17.30 10.64
CA TYR A 169 3.30 17.03 10.07
C TYR A 169 3.31 17.26 8.56
N LYS A 170 2.24 16.84 7.88
CA LYS A 170 2.06 17.04 6.44
C LYS A 170 2.11 18.51 6.05
N ARG A 171 1.38 19.37 6.76
CA ARG A 171 1.42 20.84 6.54
C ARG A 171 2.83 21.39 6.71
N LYS A 172 3.58 20.94 7.72
CA LYS A 172 4.98 21.34 7.92
C LYS A 172 5.89 20.90 6.75
N MET A 173 5.66 19.74 6.15
CA MET A 173 6.41 19.28 4.97
C MET A 173 6.17 20.20 3.76
N VAL A 174 4.92 20.61 3.53
CA VAL A 174 4.54 21.53 2.45
C VAL A 174 5.13 22.93 2.68
N ALA A 175 4.97 23.47 3.90
CA ALA A 175 5.42 24.81 4.26
C ALA A 175 6.96 24.98 4.19
N LYS A 176 7.74 23.92 4.43
CA LYS A 176 9.21 23.96 4.35
C LYS A 176 9.78 24.14 2.94
N ARG A 177 8.95 24.30 1.90
CA ARG A 177 9.36 24.48 0.47
C ARG A 177 10.26 23.36 -0.11
N GLN A 178 10.54 22.27 0.61
CA GLN A 178 11.30 21.10 0.12
C GLN A 178 10.56 20.25 -0.93
N LEU A 179 9.31 20.61 -1.25
CA LEU A 179 8.43 19.92 -2.21
C LEU A 179 7.98 20.84 -3.37
N ALA A 180 8.38 22.11 -3.36
CA ALA A 180 8.18 23.01 -4.49
C ALA A 180 9.06 22.54 -5.64
N ILE A 181 8.47 22.43 -6.83
CA ILE A 181 9.17 22.01 -8.05
C ILE A 181 10.26 23.05 -8.32
N THR A 182 11.53 22.70 -8.16
CA THR A 182 12.55 23.29 -9.02
C THR A 182 12.29 22.70 -10.39
N GLU A 183 11.80 23.51 -11.33
CA GLU A 183 11.77 23.12 -12.73
C GLU A 183 13.18 22.66 -13.12
N PRO A 184 13.32 21.62 -13.95
CA PRO A 184 14.62 21.36 -14.56
C PRO A 184 15.01 22.64 -15.30
N GLN A 185 16.14 23.23 -14.94
CA GLN A 185 16.67 24.32 -15.74
C GLN A 185 16.96 23.80 -17.16
N PRO A 186 16.65 24.58 -18.20
CA PRO A 186 16.92 24.21 -19.58
C PRO A 186 18.40 23.93 -19.84
#